data_AF-A0A4U8UN37-F1
#
_entry.id   AF-A0A4U8UN37-F1
#
_cell.length_a   1.000
_cell.length_b   1.000
_cell.length_c   1.000
_cell.angle_alpha   90.00
_cell.angle_beta   90.00
_cell.angle_gamma   90.00
#
_symmetry.space_group_name_H-M   'P 1'
#
loop_
_entity.id
_entity.type
_entity.pdbx_description
1 polymer ?
#
loop_
_entity_poly.entity_id
_entity_poly.type
_entity_poly.pdbx_seq_one_letter_code
_entity_poly.pdbx_strand_id
1 'polypeptide(L)'
;MPGLGPQARVRSEPGLELGSTTGQDGRVDSIHKNVPLEAGTYKIRFETKKYFDRIGQDTFFPYVEVPFVITDASQHYHVPITLSNYGYSTYKGQ
;
A
#
# COMPACT_ATOMS: atom_id res chain seq x y z
N MET A 1 -20.89 -7.70 1.89
CA MET A 1 -19.58 -8.39 1.95
C MET A 1 -18.52 -7.30 1.95
N PRO A 2 -17.55 -7.26 2.90
CA PRO A 2 -16.45 -6.30 2.81
C PRO A 2 -15.73 -6.54 1.48
N GLY A 3 -15.58 -5.50 0.68
CA GLY A 3 -14.98 -5.61 -0.65
C GLY A 3 -13.49 -5.90 -0.54
N LEU A 4 -13.04 -6.96 -1.20
CA LEU A 4 -11.61 -7.30 -1.34
C LEU A 4 -10.84 -6.12 -1.94
N GLY A 5 -9.96 -5.44 -1.20
CA GLY A 5 -9.11 -4.39 -1.76
C GLY A 5 -7.93 -4.93 -2.62
N PRO A 6 -7.10 -4.03 -3.18
CA PRO A 6 -5.88 -4.42 -3.88
C PRO A 6 -4.84 -5.00 -2.92
N GLN A 7 -4.05 -5.96 -3.43
CA GLN A 7 -2.84 -6.37 -2.75
C GLN A 7 -1.82 -5.23 -2.78
N ALA A 8 -1.02 -5.09 -1.73
CA ALA A 8 0.06 -4.12 -1.68
C ALA A 8 1.35 -4.72 -1.12
N ARG A 9 2.49 -4.09 -1.44
CA ARG A 9 3.82 -4.46 -0.92
C ARG A 9 4.54 -3.22 -0.44
N VAL A 10 5.32 -3.34 0.64
CA VAL A 10 6.15 -2.27 1.16
C VAL A 10 7.61 -2.60 0.97
N ARG A 11 8.36 -1.61 0.48
CA ARG A 11 9.81 -1.69 0.32
C ARG A 11 10.49 -0.45 0.91
N SER A 12 11.65 -0.64 1.52
CA SER A 12 12.58 0.47 1.77
C SER A 12 13.36 0.80 0.50
N GLU A 13 13.94 1.98 0.42
CA GLU A 13 14.98 2.32 -0.55
C GLU A 13 16.36 2.17 0.12
N PRO A 14 17.32 1.40 -0.43
CA PRO A 14 17.39 0.97 -1.84
C PRO A 14 16.84 -0.44 -2.17
N GLY A 15 15.88 -1.02 -1.41
CA GLY A 15 15.04 -2.10 -1.96
C GLY A 15 14.61 -3.23 -1.04
N LEU A 16 14.78 -3.15 0.28
CA LEU A 16 14.38 -4.26 1.17
C LEU A 16 12.85 -4.39 1.20
N GLU A 17 12.32 -5.55 0.82
CA GLU A 17 10.90 -5.84 0.98
C GLU A 17 10.59 -6.11 2.46
N LEU A 18 9.70 -5.28 3.03
CA LEU A 18 9.34 -5.33 4.44
C LEU A 18 8.12 -6.21 4.68
N GLY A 19 7.24 -6.31 3.68
CA GLY A 19 6.05 -7.15 3.75
C GLY A 19 5.07 -6.89 2.62
N SER A 20 3.99 -7.67 2.63
CA SER A 20 2.91 -7.59 1.66
C SER A 20 1.54 -7.84 2.29
N THR A 21 0.50 -7.38 1.61
CA THR A 21 -0.90 -7.53 2.02
C THR A 21 -1.56 -8.67 1.24
N THR A 22 -2.35 -9.48 1.96
CA THR A 22 -3.19 -10.55 1.41
C THR A 22 -4.64 -10.48 1.91
N GLY A 23 -4.99 -9.47 2.71
CA GLY A 23 -6.23 -9.39 3.48
C GLY A 23 -7.50 -9.15 2.64
N GLN A 24 -8.59 -9.77 3.08
CA GLN A 24 -9.91 -9.75 2.42
C GLN A 24 -10.63 -8.38 2.44
N ASP A 25 -10.06 -7.36 3.07
CA ASP A 25 -10.65 -6.02 3.24
C ASP A 25 -9.75 -4.88 2.72
N GLY A 26 -8.61 -5.21 2.10
CA GLY A 26 -7.64 -4.21 1.62
C GLY A 26 -6.87 -3.48 2.71
N ARG A 27 -7.03 -3.86 3.99
CA ARG A 27 -6.28 -3.28 5.11
C ARG A 27 -5.13 -4.18 5.51
N VAL A 28 -4.06 -3.59 6.02
CA VAL A 28 -3.04 -4.31 6.77
C VAL A 28 -2.72 -3.59 8.05
N ASP A 29 -2.93 -4.31 9.14
CA ASP A 29 -2.70 -3.80 10.49
C ASP A 29 -1.22 -3.57 10.79
N SER A 30 -0.32 -4.33 10.16
CA SER A 30 1.12 -4.03 10.19
C SER A 30 1.87 -4.78 9.08
N ILE A 31 2.56 -4.03 8.22
CA ILE A 31 3.33 -4.57 7.09
C ILE A 31 4.77 -4.92 7.48
N HIS A 32 5.26 -4.45 8.64
CA HIS A 32 6.66 -4.56 9.06
C HIS A 32 6.84 -5.44 10.31
N LYS A 33 5.94 -6.41 10.57
CA LYS A 33 5.86 -7.14 11.85
C LYS A 33 7.17 -7.73 12.38
N ASN A 34 8.17 -7.96 11.52
CA ASN A 34 9.46 -8.56 11.90
C ASN A 34 10.69 -7.76 11.43
N VAL A 35 10.52 -6.53 10.93
CA VAL A 35 11.65 -5.70 10.48
C VAL A 35 11.54 -4.31 11.12
N PRO A 36 12.53 -3.88 11.93
CA PRO A 36 12.53 -2.53 12.47
C PRO A 36 12.55 -1.51 11.33
N LEU A 37 11.68 -0.51 11.42
CA LEU A 37 11.69 0.63 10.51
C LEU A 37 12.76 1.61 10.98
N GLU A 38 13.47 2.21 10.03
CA GLU A 38 14.43 3.27 10.28
C GLU A 38 13.95 4.55 9.61
N ALA A 39 14.55 5.68 9.96
CA ALA A 39 14.31 6.91 9.21
C ALA A 39 14.81 6.71 7.77
N GLY A 40 13.96 7.00 6.79
CA GLY A 40 14.28 6.71 5.41
C GLY A 40 13.11 6.86 4.45
N THR A 41 13.38 6.58 3.17
CA THR A 41 12.37 6.57 2.12
C THR A 41 11.84 5.16 1.92
N TYR A 42 10.52 5.06 1.85
CA TYR A 42 9.78 3.83 1.67
C TYR A 42 8.76 3.99 0.55
N LYS A 43 8.31 2.87 0.00
CA LYS A 43 7.29 2.83 -1.05
C LYS A 43 6.26 1.75 -0.74
N ILE A 44 4.98 2.09 -0.85
CA ILE A 44 3.90 1.10 -0.95
C ILE A 44 3.52 0.96 -2.42
N ARG A 45 3.51 -0.26 -2.94
CA ARG A 45 3.01 -0.58 -4.29
C ARG A 45 1.69 -1.32 -4.18
N PHE A 46 0.62 -0.75 -4.74
CA PHE A 46 -0.70 -1.36 -4.85
C PHE A 46 -0.87 -2.02 -6.23
N GLU A 47 -1.29 -3.28 -6.25
CA GLU A 47 -1.52 -4.08 -7.46
C GLU A 47 -2.91 -3.77 -8.08
N THR A 48 -3.12 -2.51 -8.46
CA THR A 48 -4.40 -1.94 -8.88
C THR A 48 -5.03 -2.69 -10.06
N LYS A 49 -4.26 -3.01 -11.10
CA LYS A 49 -4.78 -3.74 -12.27
C LYS A 49 -5.29 -5.13 -11.90
N LYS A 50 -4.52 -5.88 -11.10
CA LYS A 50 -4.94 -7.22 -10.63
C LYS A 50 -6.23 -7.16 -9.80
N TYR A 51 -6.41 -6.08 -9.05
CA TYR A 51 -7.64 -5.85 -8.30
C TYR A 51 -8.85 -5.63 -9.22
N PHE A 52 -8.75 -4.69 -10.17
CA PHE A 52 -9.83 -4.37 -11.09
C PHE A 52 -10.16 -5.53 -12.04
N ASP A 53 -9.13 -6.27 -12.51
CA ASP A 53 -9.31 -7.50 -13.31
C ASP A 53 -10.15 -8.55 -12.57
N ARG A 54 -9.90 -8.74 -11.26
CA ARG A 54 -10.64 -9.71 -10.43
C ARG A 54 -12.13 -9.37 -10.27
N ILE A 55 -12.47 -8.08 -10.32
CA ILE A 55 -13.87 -7.62 -10.23
C ILE A 55 -14.50 -7.34 -11.60
N GLY A 56 -13.83 -7.74 -12.69
CA GLY A 56 -14.35 -7.61 -14.06
C GLY A 56 -14.48 -6.17 -14.55
N GLN A 57 -13.57 -5.29 -14.13
CA GLN A 57 -13.57 -3.89 -14.50
C GLN A 57 -12.21 -3.46 -15.07
N ASP A 58 -12.23 -2.46 -15.95
CA ASP A 58 -11.02 -1.83 -16.45
C ASP A 58 -10.51 -0.74 -15.51
N THR A 59 -9.21 -0.49 -15.57
CA THR A 59 -8.56 0.63 -14.88
C THR A 59 -7.45 1.22 -15.74
N PHE A 60 -7.21 2.51 -15.58
CA PHE A 60 -6.09 3.20 -16.20
C PHE A 60 -4.74 2.86 -15.55
N PHE A 61 -4.75 2.34 -14.31
CA PHE A 61 -3.52 2.16 -13.53
C PHE A 61 -3.05 0.70 -13.55
N PRO A 62 -1.88 0.39 -14.15
CA PRO A 62 -1.30 -0.96 -14.05
C PRO A 62 -0.98 -1.32 -12.59
N TYR A 63 -0.53 -0.35 -11.81
CA TYR A 63 -0.30 -0.38 -10.37
C TYR A 63 -0.20 1.08 -9.88
N VAL A 64 -0.27 1.29 -8.57
CA VAL A 64 -0.03 2.60 -7.95
C VAL A 64 1.11 2.48 -6.95
N GLU A 65 2.11 3.35 -7.04
CA GLU A 65 3.20 3.44 -6.07
C GLU A 65 3.11 4.74 -5.29
N VAL A 66 3.15 4.64 -3.96
CA VAL A 66 3.12 5.77 -3.03
C VAL A 66 4.45 5.81 -2.29
N PRO A 67 5.39 6.69 -2.70
CA PRO A 67 6.60 6.96 -1.93
C PRO A 67 6.28 7.84 -0.72
N PHE A 68 6.91 7.57 0.42
CA PHE A 68 6.78 8.36 1.64
C PHE A 68 8.06 8.28 2.48
N VAL A 69 8.19 9.24 3.40
CA VAL A 69 9.35 9.33 4.29
C VAL A 69 8.92 8.98 5.70
N ILE A 70 9.68 8.10 6.34
CA ILE A 70 9.65 7.87 7.79
C ILE A 70 10.74 8.74 8.39
N THR A 71 10.38 9.58 9.36
CA THR A 71 11.34 10.45 10.07
C THR A 71 11.56 10.01 11.51
N ASP A 72 10.54 9.38 12.10
CA ASP A 72 10.53 8.85 13.45
C ASP A 72 9.92 7.45 13.41
N ALA A 73 10.74 6.44 13.72
CA ALA A 73 10.34 5.04 13.69
C ALA A 73 9.38 4.63 14.83
N SER A 74 9.21 5.49 15.85
CA SER A 74 8.27 5.25 16.95
C SER A 74 6.82 5.62 16.61
N GLN A 75 6.62 6.37 15.52
CA GLN A 75 5.30 6.80 15.07
C GLN A 75 4.58 5.73 14.26
N HIS A 76 3.26 5.70 14.38
CA HIS A 76 2.41 4.95 13.47
C HIS A 76 2.22 5.73 12.16
N TYR A 77 2.45 5.08 11.03
CA TYR A 77 2.25 5.67 9.70
C TYR A 77 1.07 4.97 9.03
N HIS A 78 -0.07 5.66 8.96
CA HIS A 78 -1.21 5.20 8.20
C HIS A 78 -1.21 5.88 6.82
N VAL A 79 -1.05 5.10 5.74
CA VAL A 79 -1.02 5.60 4.36
C VAL A 79 -2.17 4.96 3.57
N PRO A 80 -3.40 5.47 3.72
CA PRO A 80 -4.55 4.95 2.98
C PRO A 80 -4.47 5.29 1.49
N ILE A 81 -5.14 4.46 0.69
CA ILE A 81 -5.42 4.75 -0.71
C ILE A 81 -6.93 4.66 -0.96
N THR A 82 -7.49 5.65 -1.64
CA THR A 82 -8.83 5.59 -2.22
C THR A 82 -8.68 5.40 -3.72
N LEU A 83 -9.27 4.33 -4.26
CA LEU A 83 -9.14 3.95 -5.66
C LEU A 83 -10.49 4.05 -6.36
N SER A 84 -10.46 4.61 -7.56
CA SER A 84 -11.46 4.40 -8.60
C SER A 84 -10.76 3.89 -9.88
N ASN A 85 -11.53 3.50 -10.88
CA ASN A 85 -11.02 2.96 -12.13
C ASN A 85 -10.05 3.93 -12.83
N TYR A 86 -10.25 5.24 -12.65
CA TYR A 86 -9.56 6.30 -13.40
C TYR A 86 -9.00 7.42 -12.52
N GLY A 87 -9.09 7.30 -11.19
CA GLY A 87 -8.48 8.23 -10.25
C GLY A 87 -8.08 7.53 -8.96
N TYR A 88 -7.13 8.11 -8.24
CA TYR A 88 -6.80 7.68 -6.90
C TYR A 88 -6.36 8.86 -6.05
N SER A 89 -6.50 8.72 -4.74
CA SER A 89 -5.98 9.68 -3.76
C SER A 89 -5.32 8.94 -2.61
N THR A 90 -4.31 9.56 -2.02
CA THR A 90 -3.60 9.07 -0.83
C THR A 90 -3.22 10.26 0.05
N TYR A 91 -2.97 9.99 1.32
CA TYR A 91 -2.56 10.99 2.31
C TYR A 91 -1.83 10.30 3.48
N LYS A 92 -1.17 11.08 4.34
CA LYS A 92 -0.70 10.60 5.65
C LYS A 92 -1.84 10.74 6.65
N GLY A 93 -2.42 9.61 7.06
CA GLY A 93 -3.38 9.53 8.17
C GLY A 93 -2.69 9.70 9.53
N GLN A 94 -3.52 9.88 10.57
CA GLN A 94 -3.10 9.76 11.95
C GLN A 94 -3.07 8.30 12.40
#